data_AF-A0A6V7IGX2-F1
#
_entry.id   AF-A0A6V7IGX2-F1
#
_cell.length_a   1.000
_cell.length_b   1.000
_cell.length_c   1.000
_cell.angle_alpha   90.00
_cell.angle_beta   90.00
_cell.angle_gamma   90.00
#
_symmetry.space_group_name_H-M   'P 1'
#
loop_
_entity.id
_entity.type
_entity.pdbx_description
1 polymer ?
#
loop_
_entity_poly.entity_id
_entity_poly.type
_entity_poly.pdbx_seq_one_letter_code
_entity_poly.pdbx_strand_id
1 'polypeptide(L)' 'KALEDIRLVRTLNFAYNQIERIYGGINCDSLPGFCLRFVDRVYLNNNRLETVPNGWLPSDRLRILALDNNAIKKIS' A
#
# COMPACT_ATOMS: atom_id res chain seq x y z
N LYS A 1 -1.23 9.93 -20.91
CA LYS A 1 0.16 9.43 -20.80
C LYS A 1 0.63 9.30 -19.36
N ALA A 2 1.17 10.31 -18.66
CA ALA A 2 1.79 10.09 -17.34
C ALA A 2 0.87 9.45 -16.25
N LEU A 3 -0.43 9.80 -16.23
CA LEU A 3 -1.41 9.19 -15.30
C LEU A 3 -1.79 7.74 -15.65
N GLU A 4 -1.64 7.35 -16.92
CA GLU A 4 -1.85 5.97 -17.35
C GLU A 4 -0.65 5.10 -16.94
N ASP A 5 0.56 5.66 -17.00
CA ASP A 5 1.80 4.97 -16.62
C ASP A 5 1.85 4.63 -15.13
N ILE A 6 1.27 5.49 -14.27
CA ILE A 6 1.18 5.23 -12.82
C ILE A 6 0.38 3.96 -12.51
N ARG A 7 -0.60 3.60 -13.35
CA ARG A 7 -1.38 2.38 -13.15
C ARG A 7 -0.55 1.10 -13.33
N LEU A 8 0.57 1.19 -14.04
CA LEU A 8 1.50 0.07 -14.29
C LEU A 8 2.57 -0.09 -13.21
N VAL A 9 2.56 0.75 -12.18
CA VAL A 9 3.52 0.69 -11.08
C VAL A 9 3.46 -0.67 -10.41
N ARG A 10 4.65 -1.27 -10.25
CA ARG A 10 4.83 -2.57 -9.57
C ARG A 10 5.32 -2.42 -8.15
N THR A 11 6.11 -1.38 -7.88
CA THR A 11 6.73 -1.17 -6.58
C THR A 11 6.32 0.18 -6.00
N LEU A 12 5.78 0.14 -4.79
CA LEU A 12 5.56 1.31 -3.96
C LEU A 12 6.54 1.27 -2.79
N ASN A 13 7.40 2.27 -2.70
CA ASN A 13 8.34 2.39 -1.60
C ASN A 13 8.08 3.67 -0.83
N PHE A 14 7.56 3.51 0.39
CA PHE A 14 7.31 4.56 1.36
C PHE A 14 8.05 4.28 2.68
N ALA A 15 9.09 3.43 2.63
CA ALA A 15 9.87 3.10 3.81
C ALA A 15 10.62 4.32 4.36
N TYR A 16 10.96 4.28 5.65
CA TYR A 16 11.72 5.35 6.33
C TYR A 16 11.03 6.72 6.30
N ASN A 17 9.74 6.72 6.58
CA ASN A 17 8.93 7.94 6.69
C ASN A 17 8.29 8.02 8.09
N GLN A 18 7.32 8.92 8.26
CA GLN A 18 6.59 9.13 9.51
C GLN A 18 5.09 8.84 9.35
N ILE A 19 4.73 7.90 8.47
CA ILE A 19 3.33 7.59 8.17
C ILE A 19 2.69 6.95 9.40
N GLU A 20 1.66 7.58 9.94
CA GLU A 20 0.94 7.09 11.13
C GLU A 20 -0.30 6.27 10.77
N ARG A 21 -0.94 6.60 9.63
CA ARG A 21 -2.19 5.98 9.19
C ARG A 21 -2.23 5.84 7.67
N ILE A 22 -2.87 4.79 7.21
CA ILE A 22 -3.24 4.60 5.80
C ILE A 22 -4.69 5.04 5.66
N TYR A 23 -4.94 6.00 4.77
CA TYR A 23 -6.28 6.48 4.45
C TYR A 23 -6.73 5.82 3.14
N GLY A 24 -7.83 5.06 3.21
CA GLY A 24 -8.37 4.35 2.06
C GLY A 24 -7.49 3.18 1.59
N GLY A 25 -7.66 2.80 0.32
CA GLY A 25 -6.90 1.71 -0.30
C GLY A 25 -6.65 1.96 -1.77
N ILE A 26 -5.61 1.33 -2.30
CA ILE A 26 -5.19 1.42 -3.70
C ILE A 26 -5.66 0.21 -4.54
N ASN A 27 -6.45 -0.68 -3.93
CA ASN A 27 -7.19 -1.72 -4.63
C ASN A 27 -8.37 -1.11 -5.42
N CYS A 28 -9.01 -1.95 -6.24
CA CYS A 28 -10.05 -1.50 -7.15
C CYS A 28 -11.40 -1.25 -6.48
N ASP A 29 -11.64 -1.85 -5.32
CA ASP A 29 -12.87 -1.66 -4.54
C ASP A 29 -12.83 -0.30 -3.81
N SER A 30 -11.66 0.11 -3.36
CA SER A 30 -11.41 1.38 -2.65
C SER A 30 -11.27 2.56 -3.61
N LEU A 31 -10.68 2.36 -4.80
CA LEU A 31 -10.46 3.42 -5.79
C LEU A 31 -10.69 2.88 -7.24
N PRO A 32 -11.96 2.77 -7.69
CA PRO A 32 -12.29 2.16 -8.99
C PRO A 32 -11.66 2.85 -10.21
N GLY A 33 -11.53 4.17 -10.16
CA GLY A 33 -10.89 4.99 -11.21
C GLY A 33 -9.37 5.05 -11.12
N PHE A 34 -8.78 4.55 -10.03
CA PHE A 34 -7.36 4.64 -9.72
C PHE A 34 -6.90 3.36 -9.00
N CYS A 35 -7.02 2.24 -9.69
CA CYS A 35 -6.60 0.95 -9.16
C CYS A 35 -5.18 0.60 -9.59
N LEU A 36 -4.29 0.34 -8.63
CA LEU A 36 -2.91 -0.04 -8.88
C LEU A 36 -2.77 -1.57 -9.02
N ARG A 37 -3.49 -2.16 -9.99
CA ARG A 37 -3.63 -3.63 -10.19
C ARG A 37 -2.31 -4.38 -10.37
N PHE A 38 -1.23 -3.69 -10.72
CA PHE A 38 0.07 -4.30 -11.02
C PHE A 38 1.07 -4.21 -9.86
N VAL A 39 0.71 -3.59 -8.74
CA VAL A 39 1.59 -3.51 -7.57
C VAL A 39 1.82 -4.92 -7.02
N ASP A 40 3.09 -5.31 -6.97
CA ASP A 40 3.55 -6.58 -6.45
C ASP A 40 4.51 -6.42 -5.25
N ARG A 41 4.99 -5.20 -4.98
CA ARG A 41 5.88 -4.89 -3.85
C ARG A 41 5.47 -3.60 -3.17
N VAL A 42 5.25 -3.67 -1.86
CA VAL A 42 4.93 -2.50 -1.03
C VAL A 42 5.87 -2.49 0.17
N TYR A 43 6.62 -1.40 0.31
CA TYR A 43 7.51 -1.15 1.44
C TYR A 43 6.96 0.01 2.26
N LEU A 44 6.56 -0.29 3.49
CA LEU A 44 6.07 0.66 4.50
C LEU A 44 6.85 0.53 5.80
N ASN A 45 7.96 -0.21 5.78
CA ASN A 45 8.77 -0.42 6.96
C ASN A 45 9.45 0.87 7.43
N ASN A 46 9.77 0.96 8.73
CA ASN A 46 10.30 2.17 9.35
C ASN A 46 9.33 3.36 9.20
N ASN A 47 8.11 3.19 9.69
CA ASN A 47 7.08 4.22 9.78
C ASN A 47 6.46 4.20 11.20
N ARG A 48 5.31 4.84 11.39
CA ARG A 48 4.62 4.94 12.68
C ARG A 48 3.20 4.34 12.62
N LEU A 49 2.96 3.42 11.70
CA LEU A 49 1.64 2.83 11.49
C LEU A 49 1.18 2.09 12.75
N GLU A 50 0.01 2.44 13.28
CA GLU A 50 -0.61 1.73 14.40
C GLU A 50 -1.59 0.64 13.95
N THR A 51 -2.13 0.82 12.75
CA THR A 51 -3.14 -0.04 12.14
C THR A 51 -2.90 -0.12 10.64
N VAL A 52 -3.16 -1.29 10.07
CA VAL A 52 -3.27 -1.45 8.61
C VAL A 52 -4.70 -1.85 8.25
N PRO A 53 -5.32 -1.25 7.22
CA PRO A 53 -6.67 -1.63 6.83
C PRO A 53 -6.71 -3.07 6.32
N ASN A 54 -7.90 -3.67 6.27
CA ASN A 54 -8.20 -4.87 5.53
C ASN A 54 -8.41 -4.51 4.06
N GLY A 55 -7.88 -5.34 3.16
CA GLY A 55 -8.12 -5.23 1.73
C GLY A 55 -7.52 -4.02 1.01
N TRP A 56 -6.95 -3.01 1.68
CA TRP A 56 -6.43 -1.76 1.05
C TRP A 56 -5.36 -1.94 -0.03
N LEU A 57 -4.69 -3.09 -0.10
CA LEU A 57 -3.78 -3.46 -1.19
C LEU A 57 -4.43 -4.44 -2.15
N PRO A 58 -4.10 -4.38 -3.46
CA PRO A 58 -4.46 -5.45 -4.38
C PRO A 58 -3.74 -6.75 -3.98
N SER A 59 -4.49 -7.75 -3.52
CA SER A 59 -3.94 -9.03 -3.02
C SER A 59 -3.46 -9.95 -4.14
N ASP A 60 -4.10 -9.89 -5.32
CA ASP A 60 -3.94 -10.89 -6.39
C ASP A 60 -2.53 -10.99 -6.96
N ARG A 61 -1.71 -9.95 -6.75
CA ARG A 61 -0.34 -9.86 -7.27
C ARG A 61 0.70 -9.52 -6.23
N LEU A 62 0.31 -9.26 -4.98
CA LEU A 62 1.24 -8.82 -3.94
C LEU A 62 2.21 -9.95 -3.57
N ARG A 63 3.51 -9.70 -3.75
CA ARG A 63 4.60 -10.64 -3.46
C ARG A 63 5.42 -10.22 -2.24
N ILE A 64 5.56 -8.91 -2.03
CA ILE A 64 6.31 -8.35 -0.92
C ILE A 64 5.46 -7.29 -0.23
N LEU A 65 5.30 -7.43 1.08
CA LEU A 65 4.73 -6.43 1.97
C LEU A 65 5.65 -6.27 3.18
N ALA A 66 6.44 -5.19 3.21
CA ALA A 66 7.31 -4.89 4.34
C ALA A 66 6.62 -3.88 5.26
N LEU A 67 6.32 -4.32 6.50
CA LEU A 67 5.65 -3.54 7.54
C LEU A 67 6.46 -3.47 8.84
N ASP A 68 7.67 -4.05 8.87
CA ASP A 68 8.56 -4.04 10.03
C ASP A 68 8.89 -2.61 10.49
N ASN A 69 9.30 -2.47 11.76
CA ASN A 69 9.63 -1.16 12.33
C ASN A 69 8.46 -0.15 12.20
N ASN A 70 7.26 -0.61 12.57
CA ASN A 70 6.07 0.20 12.80
C ASN A 70 5.51 -0.10 14.20
N ALA A 71 4.42 0.57 14.58
CA ALA A 71 3.71 0.37 15.85
C ALA A 71 2.40 -0.43 15.68
N ILE A 72 2.34 -1.35 14.71
CA ILE A 72 1.09 -2.01 14.30
C ILE A 72 0.58 -2.91 15.41
N LYS A 73 -0.61 -2.61 15.93
CA LYS A 73 -1.26 -3.38 17.00
C LYS A 73 -2.42 -4.24 16.50
N LYS A 74 -3.00 -3.88 15.36
CA LYS A 74 -4.15 -4.58 14.76
C LYS A 74 -4.21 -4.40 13.25
N ILE A 75 -4.94 -5.32 12.62
CA ILE A 75 -5.44 -5.22 11.25
C ILE A 75 -6.92 -4.86 11.37
N SER A 76 -7.41 -3.86 10.62
CA SER A 76 -8.78 -3.33 10.73
C SER A 76 -9.59 -3.50 9.46
#